data_AF-A0A0K0CVD7-F1
#
_entry.id   AF-A0A0K0CVD7-F1
#
_cell.length_a   1.000
_cell.length_b   1.000
_cell.length_c   1.000
_cell.angle_alpha   90.00
_cell.angle_beta   90.00
_cell.angle_gamma   90.00
#
_symmetry.space_group_name_H-M   'P 1'
#
loop_
_entity.id
_entity.type
_entity.pdbx_description
1 polymer ?
#
loop_
_entity_poly.entity_id
_entity_poly.type
_entity_poly.pdbx_seq_one_letter_code
_entity_poly.pdbx_strand_id
1 'polypeptide(L)'
;MPVRLPRRAEMKVAYKHDPPLSEIGRIMTQIFARELVVRNAIPKVIYSSTSFASIQTAADIQSFIGAFKMWFFRKRRIIHLCPTSFENVNTTFIRGLYGEEIEDEQILSFLRKECGSICVDPSLASDRQAAPFWLTQKEMLQLKYHINESYIPQKVEGEDLNSIASSMKRLINTFSQRTGLESYVFCYCNFGFPSERETISVLVVMDSLAVSMLMNIVSGAETKYDQSEKQLRKEAEIAFPATSSIIFAPNDSVSTQLFDIP
;
A
#
# COMPACT_ATOMS: atom_id res chain seq x y z
N MET A 1 18.45 -4.83 -5.07
CA MET A 1 18.66 -3.38 -5.23
C MET A 1 17.96 -2.93 -6.51
N PRO A 2 17.21 -1.82 -6.53
CA PRO A 2 16.53 -1.37 -7.74
C PRO A 2 17.53 -0.96 -8.83
N VAL A 3 17.14 -1.14 -10.09
CA VAL A 3 18.00 -0.82 -11.26
C VAL A 3 18.22 0.69 -11.41
N ARG A 4 17.24 1.51 -11.04
CA ARG A 4 17.30 2.97 -11.11
C ARG A 4 16.81 3.59 -9.81
N LEU A 5 17.54 4.58 -9.33
CA LEU A 5 17.18 5.37 -8.15
C LEU A 5 16.75 6.77 -8.59
N PRO A 6 15.63 7.28 -8.07
CA PRO A 6 15.30 8.68 -8.21
C PRO A 6 16.40 9.60 -7.68
N ARG A 7 16.42 10.84 -8.17
CA ARG A 7 17.33 11.84 -7.64
C ARG A 7 16.72 12.44 -6.37
N ARG A 8 17.48 12.46 -5.27
CA ARG A 8 17.12 13.06 -3.98
C ARG A 8 18.22 14.01 -3.51
N ALA A 9 17.88 14.92 -2.60
CA ALA A 9 18.89 15.63 -1.82
C ALA A 9 19.77 14.60 -1.08
N GLU A 10 21.08 14.82 -1.09
CA GLU A 10 22.05 13.98 -0.35
C GLU A 10 22.04 12.47 -0.71
N MET A 11 21.55 12.11 -1.91
CA MET A 11 21.58 10.79 -2.57
C MET A 11 21.94 9.59 -1.67
N LYS A 12 23.24 9.32 -1.49
CA LYS A 12 23.76 8.14 -0.75
C LYS A 12 23.34 8.12 0.72
N VAL A 13 23.31 9.29 1.38
CA VAL A 13 22.92 9.41 2.78
C VAL A 13 21.41 9.20 2.91
N ALA A 14 20.62 9.87 2.08
CA ALA A 14 19.17 9.70 2.06
C ALA A 14 18.78 8.23 1.89
N TYR A 15 19.37 7.53 0.91
CA TYR A 15 19.07 6.11 0.66
C TYR A 15 19.64 5.13 1.69
N LYS A 16 20.58 5.57 2.52
CA LYS A 16 21.06 4.76 3.65
C LYS A 16 20.03 4.73 4.78
N HIS A 17 19.35 5.86 5.03
CA HIS A 17 18.36 6.01 6.09
C HIS A 17 16.94 5.67 5.63
N ASP A 18 16.64 5.89 4.36
CA ASP A 18 15.31 5.67 3.78
C ASP A 18 15.43 4.90 2.45
N PRO A 19 15.68 3.58 2.52
CA PRO A 19 15.99 2.76 1.36
C PRO A 19 14.77 2.57 0.44
N PRO A 20 15.00 2.39 -0.86
CA PRO A 20 13.95 2.10 -1.82
C PRO A 20 13.46 0.65 -1.72
N LEU A 21 12.30 0.40 -2.31
CA LEU A 21 11.79 -0.94 -2.59
C LEU A 21 12.76 -1.71 -3.50
N SER A 22 12.97 -2.99 -3.19
CA SER A 22 13.79 -3.88 -4.00
C SER A 22 13.04 -4.35 -5.26
N GLU A 23 13.77 -4.89 -6.25
CA GLU A 23 13.15 -5.43 -7.46
C GLU A 23 12.18 -6.58 -7.16
N ILE A 24 12.57 -7.47 -6.23
CA ILE A 24 11.70 -8.54 -5.74
C ILE A 24 10.46 -7.94 -5.04
N GLY A 25 10.64 -6.89 -4.24
CA GLY A 25 9.54 -6.17 -3.59
C GLY A 25 8.53 -5.59 -4.60
N ARG A 26 9.00 -5.05 -5.74
CA ARG A 26 8.13 -4.57 -6.82
C ARG A 26 7.32 -5.70 -7.45
N ILE A 27 7.95 -6.83 -7.76
CA ILE A 27 7.26 -8.00 -8.31
C ILE A 27 6.18 -8.48 -7.34
N MET A 28 6.52 -8.60 -6.06
CA MET A 28 5.56 -8.98 -5.01
C MET A 28 4.38 -8.02 -4.91
N THR A 29 4.66 -6.71 -4.98
CA THR A 29 3.64 -5.66 -4.96
C THR A 29 2.67 -5.79 -6.14
N GLN A 30 3.18 -6.11 -7.34
CA GLN A 30 2.35 -6.35 -8.52
C GLN A 30 1.49 -7.60 -8.40
N ILE A 31 2.04 -8.70 -7.86
CA ILE A 31 1.27 -9.93 -7.58
C ILE A 31 0.12 -9.63 -6.62
N PHE A 32 0.40 -8.90 -5.55
CA PHE A 32 -0.61 -8.47 -4.59
C PHE A 32 -1.68 -7.56 -5.24
N ALA A 33 -1.27 -6.58 -6.03
CA ALA A 33 -2.20 -5.70 -6.75
C ALA A 33 -3.08 -6.47 -7.75
N ARG A 34 -2.53 -7.50 -8.41
CA ARG A 34 -3.31 -8.40 -9.26
C ARG A 34 -4.37 -9.13 -8.47
N GLU A 35 -4.02 -9.68 -7.30
CA GLU A 35 -5.01 -10.30 -6.41
C GLU A 35 -6.10 -9.30 -6.04
N LEU A 36 -5.78 -8.04 -5.69
CA LEU A 36 -6.77 -6.99 -5.38
C LEU A 36 -7.81 -6.83 -6.50
N VAL A 37 -7.36 -6.83 -7.75
CA VAL A 37 -8.28 -6.71 -8.90
C VAL A 37 -9.08 -7.99 -9.13
N VAL A 38 -8.44 -9.16 -9.06
CA VAL A 38 -9.09 -10.46 -9.33
C VAL A 38 -10.27 -10.70 -8.40
N ARG A 39 -10.17 -10.33 -7.12
CA ARG A 39 -11.28 -10.50 -6.15
C ARG A 39 -12.10 -9.22 -5.94
N ASN A 40 -11.95 -8.23 -6.82
CA ASN A 40 -12.73 -6.99 -6.81
C ASN A 40 -12.63 -6.19 -5.50
N ALA A 41 -11.49 -6.27 -4.79
CA ALA A 41 -11.23 -5.57 -3.53
C ALA A 41 -10.41 -4.29 -3.77
N ILE A 42 -10.85 -3.44 -4.69
CA ILE A 42 -10.09 -2.24 -5.07
C ILE A 42 -10.23 -1.16 -3.98
N PRO A 43 -9.12 -0.70 -3.39
CA PRO A 43 -9.18 0.29 -2.32
C PRO A 43 -9.63 1.65 -2.84
N LYS A 44 -10.58 2.26 -2.13
CA LYS A 44 -11.07 3.62 -2.38
C LYS A 44 -10.16 4.69 -1.82
N VAL A 45 -9.33 4.34 -0.84
CA VAL A 45 -8.29 5.18 -0.26
C VAL A 45 -7.09 4.30 0.09
N ILE A 46 -5.89 4.79 -0.19
CA ILE A 46 -4.64 4.15 0.23
C ILE A 46 -3.97 5.07 1.24
N TYR A 47 -3.73 4.61 2.46
CA TYR A 47 -2.86 5.28 3.41
C TYR A 47 -1.46 4.68 3.35
N SER A 48 -0.42 5.49 3.44
CA SER A 48 0.95 5.01 3.40
C SER A 48 1.80 5.69 4.47
N SER A 49 2.72 4.91 5.04
CA SER A 49 3.84 5.44 5.82
C SER A 49 4.72 6.35 4.94
N THR A 50 5.41 7.29 5.57
CA THR A 50 6.35 8.21 4.90
C THR A 50 7.64 7.53 4.43
N SER A 51 7.87 6.25 4.79
CA SER A 51 9.02 5.51 4.28
C SER A 51 8.97 5.39 2.76
N PHE A 52 10.12 5.52 2.10
CA PHE A 52 10.17 5.52 0.64
C PHE A 52 9.69 4.19 0.06
N ALA A 53 10.05 3.06 0.68
CA ALA A 53 9.57 1.75 0.28
C ALA A 53 8.03 1.66 0.37
N SER A 54 7.39 2.15 1.44
CA SER A 54 5.92 2.14 1.58
C SER A 54 5.23 3.01 0.53
N ILE A 55 5.77 4.20 0.26
CA ILE A 55 5.24 5.09 -0.79
C ILE A 55 5.35 4.43 -2.16
N GLN A 56 6.49 3.80 -2.46
CA GLN A 56 6.69 3.07 -3.72
C GLN A 56 5.71 1.90 -3.86
N THR A 57 5.53 1.11 -2.81
CA THR A 57 4.56 0.01 -2.80
C THR A 57 3.14 0.53 -3.07
N ALA A 58 2.72 1.62 -2.41
CA ALA A 58 1.41 2.23 -2.63
C ALA A 58 1.22 2.73 -4.07
N ALA A 59 2.24 3.40 -4.62
CA ALA A 59 2.22 3.91 -5.99
C ALA A 59 2.20 2.78 -7.03
N ASP A 60 2.95 1.71 -6.82
CA ASP A 60 2.99 0.54 -7.70
C ASP A 60 1.63 -0.19 -7.70
N ILE A 61 0.98 -0.35 -6.53
CA ILE A 61 -0.38 -0.93 -6.43
C ILE A 61 -1.38 -0.10 -7.21
N GLN A 62 -1.40 1.21 -6.97
CA GLN A 62 -2.34 2.13 -7.62
C GLN A 62 -2.16 2.12 -9.14
N SER A 63 -0.91 2.18 -9.61
CA SER A 63 -0.58 2.15 -11.03
C SER A 63 -1.00 0.83 -11.68
N PHE A 64 -0.73 -0.30 -11.02
CA PHE A 64 -1.09 -1.62 -11.51
C PHE A 64 -2.60 -1.80 -11.64
N ILE A 65 -3.37 -1.45 -10.60
CA ILE A 65 -4.84 -1.56 -10.60
C ILE A 65 -5.44 -0.78 -11.76
N GLY A 66 -4.97 0.45 -11.96
CA GLY A 66 -5.40 1.26 -13.09
C GLY A 66 -5.12 0.57 -14.42
N ALA A 67 -3.87 0.16 -14.66
CA ALA A 67 -3.44 -0.41 -15.94
C ALA A 67 -4.21 -1.70 -16.26
N PHE A 68 -4.42 -2.56 -15.26
CA PHE A 68 -5.12 -3.83 -15.40
C PHE A 68 -6.58 -3.64 -15.82
N LYS A 69 -7.31 -2.72 -15.17
CA LYS A 69 -8.71 -2.44 -15.53
C LYS A 69 -8.81 -1.89 -16.95
N MET A 70 -7.93 -0.97 -17.34
CA MET A 70 -7.91 -0.44 -18.70
C MET A 70 -7.74 -1.52 -19.75
N TRP A 71 -6.80 -2.46 -19.52
CA TRP A 71 -6.60 -3.59 -20.42
C TRP A 71 -7.85 -4.47 -20.53
N PHE A 72 -8.48 -4.78 -19.40
CA PHE A 72 -9.71 -5.57 -19.37
C PHE A 72 -10.86 -4.89 -20.15
N PHE A 73 -11.01 -3.56 -20.01
CA PHE A 73 -11.97 -2.77 -20.78
C PHE A 73 -11.65 -2.75 -22.28
N ARG A 74 -10.38 -2.53 -22.67
CA ARG A 74 -9.96 -2.57 -24.09
C ARG A 74 -10.20 -3.94 -24.71
N LYS A 75 -9.90 -5.03 -24.00
CA LYS A 75 -10.11 -6.39 -24.49
C LYS A 75 -11.59 -6.73 -24.68
N ARG A 76 -12.46 -6.35 -23.72
CA ARG A 76 -13.92 -6.51 -23.89
C ARG A 76 -14.50 -5.71 -25.06
N ARG A 77 -13.94 -4.53 -25.36
CA ARG A 77 -14.36 -3.72 -26.51
C ARG A 77 -13.96 -4.35 -27.85
N ILE A 78 -12.85 -5.09 -27.90
CA ILE A 78 -12.37 -5.80 -29.10
C ILE A 78 -13.08 -7.15 -29.31
N ILE A 79 -13.50 -7.85 -28.24
CA ILE A 79 -14.22 -9.13 -28.37
C ILE A 79 -15.60 -8.97 -29.02
N HIS A 80 -16.21 -7.77 -28.98
CA HIS A 80 -17.40 -7.46 -29.77
C HIS A 80 -17.15 -7.36 -31.29
N LEU A 81 -15.89 -7.44 -31.74
CA LEU A 81 -15.49 -7.37 -33.15
C LEU A 81 -14.84 -8.65 -33.69
N CYS A 82 -14.51 -9.65 -32.86
CA CYS A 82 -14.01 -10.95 -33.36
C CYS A 82 -14.05 -12.04 -32.26
N PRO A 83 -14.80 -13.16 -32.42
CA PRO A 83 -14.97 -14.16 -31.36
C PRO A 83 -13.93 -15.30 -31.30
N THR A 84 -12.89 -15.30 -32.13
CA THR A 84 -12.02 -16.49 -32.27
C THR A 84 -10.54 -16.16 -32.20
N SER A 85 -9.96 -16.18 -31.00
CA SER A 85 -8.57 -16.59 -30.72
C SER A 85 -8.22 -16.27 -29.27
N PHE A 86 -8.33 -17.26 -28.40
CA PHE A 86 -8.03 -17.15 -26.97
C PHE A 86 -7.06 -18.26 -26.56
N GLU A 87 -5.91 -18.34 -27.22
CA GLU A 87 -4.83 -19.23 -26.81
C GLU A 87 -3.50 -18.59 -27.24
N ASN A 88 -2.56 -18.49 -26.30
CA ASN A 88 -1.23 -17.85 -26.40
C ASN A 88 -1.16 -16.34 -26.16
N VAL A 89 -1.33 -15.95 -24.89
CA VAL A 89 -0.73 -14.69 -24.37
C VAL A 89 0.35 -15.08 -23.36
N ASN A 90 1.47 -15.59 -23.86
CA ASN A 90 2.70 -15.70 -23.10
C ASN A 90 3.71 -14.67 -23.64
N THR A 91 4.49 -14.10 -22.72
CA THR A 91 5.69 -13.25 -22.86
C THR A 91 5.61 -11.81 -23.39
N THR A 92 4.67 -11.40 -24.27
CA THR A 92 4.65 -9.99 -24.76
C THR A 92 4.03 -8.99 -23.76
N PHE A 93 3.17 -9.48 -22.86
CA PHE A 93 2.45 -8.68 -21.85
C PHE A 93 3.36 -8.06 -20.78
N ILE A 94 4.45 -8.75 -20.43
CA ILE A 94 5.44 -8.21 -19.48
C ILE A 94 6.19 -7.06 -20.16
N ARG A 95 6.70 -7.21 -21.38
CA ARG A 95 7.46 -6.14 -22.06
C ARG A 95 6.68 -4.82 -22.23
N GLY A 96 5.37 -4.86 -22.44
CA GLY A 96 4.54 -3.66 -22.57
C GLY A 96 4.34 -2.87 -21.26
N LEU A 97 4.42 -3.55 -20.10
CA LEU A 97 4.37 -2.89 -18.78
C LEU A 97 5.69 -2.24 -18.37
N TYR A 98 6.80 -2.56 -19.06
CA TYR A 98 8.16 -2.17 -18.65
C TYR A 98 8.82 -1.11 -19.56
N GLY A 99 8.11 -0.47 -20.51
CA GLY A 99 8.83 0.36 -21.49
C GLY A 99 8.10 1.48 -22.24
N GLU A 100 6.77 1.56 -22.24
CA GLU A 100 6.08 2.72 -22.83
C GLU A 100 5.57 3.62 -21.71
N GLU A 101 6.09 4.85 -21.66
CA GLU A 101 5.49 5.91 -20.86
C GLU A 101 4.05 6.08 -21.37
N ILE A 102 3.09 5.72 -20.51
CA ILE A 102 1.69 6.03 -20.75
C ILE A 102 1.56 7.54 -20.53
N GLU A 103 1.85 8.32 -21.56
CA GLU A 103 1.78 9.80 -21.54
C GLU A 103 0.35 10.34 -21.65
N ASP A 104 -0.63 9.46 -21.89
CA ASP A 104 -2.01 9.88 -22.03
C ASP A 104 -2.62 10.30 -20.68
N GLU A 105 -2.70 11.60 -20.46
CA GLU A 105 -3.32 12.21 -19.29
C GLU A 105 -4.78 11.75 -19.10
N GLN A 106 -5.46 11.44 -20.21
CA GLN A 106 -6.80 10.83 -20.20
C GLN A 106 -6.78 9.42 -19.59
N ILE A 107 -5.76 8.62 -19.88
CA ILE A 107 -5.57 7.29 -19.29
C ILE A 107 -5.36 7.46 -17.79
N LEU A 108 -4.41 8.30 -17.37
CA LEU A 108 -4.13 8.59 -15.97
C LEU A 108 -5.40 9.07 -15.22
N SER A 109 -6.22 9.92 -15.84
CA SER A 109 -7.50 10.36 -15.26
C SER A 109 -8.50 9.22 -15.03
N PHE A 110 -8.49 8.20 -15.91
CA PHE A 110 -9.31 7.01 -15.76
C PHE A 110 -8.77 6.09 -14.66
N LEU A 111 -7.44 5.90 -14.57
CA LEU A 111 -6.81 5.14 -13.48
C LEU A 111 -7.17 5.76 -12.11
N ARG A 112 -7.16 7.11 -12.03
CA ARG A 112 -7.46 7.90 -10.83
C ARG A 112 -8.90 7.73 -10.31
N LYS A 113 -9.86 7.33 -11.15
CA LYS A 113 -11.27 7.15 -10.72
C LYS A 113 -11.48 5.84 -9.97
N GLU A 114 -10.66 4.83 -10.24
CA GLU A 114 -10.92 3.46 -9.78
C GLU A 114 -10.18 3.15 -8.48
N CYS A 115 -8.93 3.60 -8.35
CA CYS A 115 -8.13 3.45 -7.15
C CYS A 115 -7.91 4.82 -6.50
N GLY A 116 -8.18 4.91 -5.19
CA GLY A 116 -8.07 6.17 -4.43
C GLY A 116 -6.71 6.84 -4.51
N SER A 117 -6.66 8.13 -4.16
CA SER A 117 -5.42 8.87 -3.96
C SER A 117 -4.64 8.35 -2.74
N ILE A 118 -3.31 8.47 -2.77
CA ILE A 118 -2.42 8.04 -1.68
C ILE A 118 -2.34 9.12 -0.60
N CYS A 119 -2.81 8.83 0.60
CA CYS A 119 -2.69 9.67 1.79
C CYS A 119 -1.42 9.26 2.56
N VAL A 120 -0.39 10.10 2.52
CA VAL A 120 0.88 9.82 3.22
C VAL A 120 0.82 10.39 4.64
N ASP A 121 0.97 9.54 5.65
CA ASP A 121 0.93 9.94 7.06
C ASP A 121 2.18 9.48 7.82
N PRO A 122 2.96 10.41 8.42
CA PRO A 122 4.14 10.06 9.21
C PRO A 122 3.81 9.32 10.51
N SER A 123 2.56 9.35 11.00
CA SER A 123 2.15 8.57 12.17
C SER A 123 2.18 7.06 11.91
N LEU A 124 2.18 6.63 10.65
CA LEU A 124 2.27 5.23 10.22
C LEU A 124 3.71 4.72 10.10
N ALA A 125 4.72 5.58 10.27
CA ALA A 125 6.12 5.17 10.21
C ALA A 125 6.60 4.66 11.57
N SER A 126 7.22 3.47 11.60
CA SER A 126 7.90 2.97 12.80
C SER A 126 9.28 3.59 13.01
N ASP A 127 10.00 3.93 11.94
CA ASP A 127 11.30 4.61 12.00
C ASP A 127 11.12 6.11 11.72
N ARG A 128 11.05 6.90 12.80
CA ARG A 128 10.97 8.37 12.70
C ARG A 128 12.33 9.05 12.67
N GLN A 129 13.42 8.34 12.94
CA GLN A 129 14.76 8.91 12.86
C GLN A 129 15.15 9.23 11.41
N ALA A 130 14.54 8.52 10.45
CA ALA A 130 14.66 8.80 9.02
C ALA A 130 13.86 10.03 8.54
N ALA A 131 13.10 10.71 9.42
CA ALA A 131 12.24 11.84 9.05
C ALA A 131 12.93 12.97 8.26
N PRO A 132 14.17 13.39 8.60
CA PRO A 132 14.88 14.40 7.81
C PRO A 132 15.17 13.99 6.36
N PHE A 133 15.14 12.68 6.09
CA PHE A 133 15.45 12.12 4.78
C PHE A 133 14.22 11.75 3.97
N TRP A 134 13.02 11.72 4.55
CA TRP A 134 11.79 11.35 3.84
C TRP A 134 11.51 12.24 2.62
N LEU A 135 10.80 11.70 1.64
CA LEU A 135 10.39 12.46 0.47
C LEU A 135 9.41 13.56 0.86
N THR A 136 9.62 14.74 0.32
CA THR A 136 8.65 15.83 0.38
C THR A 136 7.50 15.59 -0.59
N GLN A 137 6.35 16.22 -0.33
CA GLN A 137 5.20 16.19 -1.23
C GLN A 137 5.56 16.58 -2.67
N LYS A 138 6.40 17.61 -2.83
CA LYS A 138 6.87 18.08 -4.13
C LYS A 138 7.70 17.03 -4.86
N GLU A 139 8.60 16.35 -4.16
CA GLU A 139 9.40 15.27 -4.76
C GLU A 139 8.53 14.09 -5.16
N MET A 140 7.56 13.70 -4.33
CA MET A 140 6.60 12.65 -4.67
C MET A 140 5.80 12.97 -5.95
N LEU A 141 5.36 14.22 -6.12
CA LEU A 141 4.70 14.67 -7.35
C LEU A 141 5.64 14.65 -8.57
N GLN A 142 6.91 15.03 -8.40
CA GLN A 142 7.92 14.92 -9.47
C GLN A 142 8.16 13.48 -9.91
N LEU A 143 7.99 12.51 -9.00
CA LEU A 143 8.03 11.08 -9.30
C LEU A 143 6.72 10.56 -9.90
N LYS A 144 5.77 11.45 -10.22
CA LYS A 144 4.45 11.13 -10.76
C LYS A 144 3.61 10.27 -9.81
N TYR A 145 3.88 10.27 -8.50
CA TYR A 145 3.04 9.57 -7.52
C TYR A 145 1.73 10.34 -7.30
N HIS A 146 0.59 9.65 -7.38
CA HIS A 146 -0.72 10.27 -7.19
C HIS A 146 -1.10 10.36 -5.71
N ILE A 147 -0.45 11.30 -5.03
CA ILE A 147 -0.71 11.62 -3.64
C ILE A 147 -1.90 12.55 -3.48
N ASN A 148 -2.59 12.45 -2.34
CA ASN A 148 -3.68 13.34 -1.98
C ASN A 148 -3.12 14.63 -1.39
N GLU A 149 -3.10 15.71 -2.18
CA GLU A 149 -2.58 17.01 -1.71
C GLU A 149 -3.46 17.68 -0.66
N SER A 150 -4.75 17.33 -0.62
CA SER A 150 -5.70 17.84 0.38
C SER A 150 -5.62 17.08 1.71
N TYR A 151 -4.85 15.99 1.77
CA TYR A 151 -4.69 15.23 3.00
C TYR A 151 -3.83 16.00 3.99
N ILE A 152 -4.36 16.17 5.20
CA ILE A 152 -3.66 16.81 6.32
C ILE A 152 -3.12 15.69 7.21
N PRO A 153 -1.79 15.45 7.22
CA PRO A 153 -1.20 14.38 8.01
C PRO A 153 -1.34 14.67 9.51
N GLN A 154 -1.41 13.61 10.31
CA GLN A 154 -1.48 13.77 11.76
C GLN A 154 -0.18 14.35 12.33
N LYS A 155 -0.33 15.24 13.32
CA LYS A 155 0.83 15.75 14.05
C LYS A 155 1.46 14.61 14.84
N VAL A 156 2.75 14.42 14.61
CA VAL A 156 3.54 13.38 15.26
C VAL A 156 4.14 13.90 16.56
N GLU A 157 4.03 13.11 17.63
CA GLU A 157 4.69 13.36 18.91
C GLU A 157 5.81 12.33 19.06
N GLY A 158 7.01 12.76 19.42
CA GLY A 158 8.14 11.90 19.81
C GLY A 158 8.67 10.90 18.78
N GLU A 159 9.81 10.31 19.12
CA GLU A 159 10.47 9.24 18.35
C GLU A 159 10.41 7.89 19.08
N ASP A 160 10.01 7.87 20.35
CA ASP A 160 9.90 6.63 21.12
C ASP A 160 8.70 5.77 20.68
N LEU A 161 8.82 4.45 20.88
CA LEU A 161 7.83 3.47 20.44
C LEU A 161 6.45 3.67 21.07
N ASN A 162 6.38 4.15 22.31
CA ASN A 162 5.09 4.43 22.97
C ASN A 162 4.38 5.63 22.32
N SER A 163 5.15 6.64 21.94
CA SER A 163 4.64 7.81 21.23
C SER A 163 4.24 7.48 19.79
N ILE A 164 4.98 6.59 19.13
CA ILE A 164 4.62 6.00 17.84
C ILE A 164 3.27 5.28 17.93
N ALA A 165 3.14 4.34 18.86
CA ALA A 165 1.91 3.59 19.08
C ALA A 165 0.73 4.51 19.43
N SER A 166 0.97 5.53 20.26
CA SER A 166 -0.06 6.52 20.60
C SER A 166 -0.51 7.32 19.38
N SER A 167 0.40 7.69 18.49
CA SER A 167 0.07 8.36 17.23
C SER A 167 -0.76 7.46 16.32
N MET A 168 -0.34 6.19 16.13
CA MET A 168 -1.10 5.21 15.33
C MET A 168 -2.51 5.01 15.89
N LYS A 169 -2.67 4.91 17.22
CA LYS A 169 -3.98 4.78 17.87
C LYS A 169 -4.88 5.99 17.59
N ARG A 170 -4.34 7.21 17.62
CA ARG A 170 -5.11 8.42 17.25
C ARG A 170 -5.51 8.41 15.78
N LEU A 171 -4.63 7.95 14.89
CA LEU A 171 -4.92 7.86 13.47
C LEU A 171 -6.05 6.86 13.20
N ILE A 172 -5.99 5.66 13.78
CA ILE A 172 -7.06 4.64 13.67
C ILE A 172 -8.39 5.22 14.18
N ASN A 173 -8.40 5.88 15.34
CA ASN A 173 -9.61 6.51 15.85
C ASN A 173 -10.18 7.56 14.89
N THR A 174 -9.30 8.29 14.21
CA THR A 174 -9.69 9.29 13.20
C THR A 174 -10.28 8.62 11.96
N PHE A 175 -9.71 7.49 11.53
CA PHE A 175 -10.28 6.70 10.45
C PHE A 175 -11.70 6.24 10.82
N SER A 176 -11.91 5.71 12.03
CA SER A 176 -13.22 5.18 12.46
C SER A 176 -14.30 6.27 12.38
N GLN A 177 -13.92 7.50 12.76
CA GLN A 177 -14.82 8.65 12.76
C GLN A 177 -15.11 9.19 11.36
N ARG A 178 -14.09 9.31 10.49
CA ARG A 178 -14.21 10.02 9.20
C ARG A 178 -14.96 9.24 8.14
N THR A 179 -14.73 7.95 8.06
CA THR A 179 -15.26 7.16 6.97
C THR A 179 -16.68 6.65 7.25
N GLY A 180 -17.26 6.94 8.43
CA GLY A 180 -18.49 6.29 8.91
C GLY A 180 -18.38 4.78 8.86
N LEU A 181 -17.14 4.27 8.78
CA LEU A 181 -16.85 2.89 8.47
C LEU A 181 -17.02 2.13 9.77
N GLU A 182 -18.13 1.41 9.81
CA GLU A 182 -18.21 0.18 10.54
C GLU A 182 -17.26 -0.88 9.99
N SER A 183 -16.34 -0.64 9.02
CA SER A 183 -15.44 -1.65 8.42
C SER A 183 -14.08 -1.11 7.98
N TYR A 184 -12.98 -1.72 8.41
CA TYR A 184 -11.65 -1.53 7.78
C TYR A 184 -11.43 -2.61 6.73
N VAL A 185 -10.51 -2.42 5.76
CA VAL A 185 -10.06 -3.51 4.87
C VAL A 185 -8.58 -3.32 4.56
N PHE A 186 -7.73 -3.85 5.41
CA PHE A 186 -6.41 -4.31 4.96
C PHE A 186 -6.67 -5.70 4.29
N CYS A 187 -6.04 -6.11 3.19
CA CYS A 187 -6.51 -7.28 2.37
C CYS A 187 -5.76 -8.60 2.69
N TYR A 188 -6.26 -9.85 2.58
CA TYR A 188 -7.36 -10.41 1.78
C TYR A 188 -8.44 -11.32 2.44
N CYS A 189 -9.71 -11.00 2.15
CA CYS A 189 -10.95 -11.72 2.45
C CYS A 189 -11.10 -13.16 1.91
N ASN A 190 -11.89 -13.94 2.66
CA ASN A 190 -12.86 -14.92 2.17
C ASN A 190 -14.22 -14.61 2.84
N PHE A 191 -15.26 -14.25 2.07
CA PHE A 191 -16.64 -14.75 2.23
C PHE A 191 -17.55 -14.12 1.17
N GLY A 192 -18.25 -14.98 0.44
CA GLY A 192 -19.34 -14.56 -0.42
C GLY A 192 -20.61 -14.36 0.40
N PHE A 193 -21.26 -13.21 0.24
CA PHE A 193 -22.72 -13.06 0.17
C PHE A 193 -23.00 -11.67 -0.43
N PRO A 194 -23.91 -11.53 -1.40
CA PRO A 194 -24.27 -10.24 -1.97
C PRO A 194 -25.19 -9.50 -1.00
N SER A 195 -24.63 -8.57 -0.24
CA SER A 195 -25.39 -7.49 0.39
C SER A 195 -25.09 -6.22 -0.39
N GLU A 196 -26.13 -5.53 -0.86
CA GLU A 196 -26.09 -4.32 -1.72
C GLU A 196 -25.45 -3.07 -1.07
N ARG A 197 -24.66 -3.23 0.00
CA ARG A 197 -23.92 -2.12 0.59
C ARG A 197 -22.53 -2.04 -0.06
N GLU A 198 -22.22 -0.90 -0.68
CA GLU A 198 -20.87 -0.61 -1.15
C GLU A 198 -19.90 -0.63 0.05
N THR A 199 -19.11 -1.69 0.16
CA THR A 199 -18.06 -1.80 1.17
C THR A 199 -16.85 -0.95 0.74
N ILE A 200 -16.58 0.11 1.48
CA ILE A 200 -15.42 0.96 1.24
C ILE A 200 -14.17 0.22 1.74
N SER A 201 -13.32 -0.18 0.81
CA SER A 201 -12.05 -0.82 1.13
C SER A 201 -10.95 0.23 1.34
N VAL A 202 -10.18 0.11 2.43
CA VAL A 202 -9.13 1.08 2.83
C VAL A 202 -7.81 0.35 3.00
N LEU A 203 -6.91 0.49 2.02
CA LEU A 203 -5.58 -0.12 2.09
C LEU A 203 -4.66 0.76 2.93
N VAL A 204 -3.87 0.18 3.82
CA VAL A 204 -2.77 0.89 4.49
C VAL A 204 -1.46 0.15 4.28
N VAL A 205 -0.43 0.89 3.89
CA VAL A 205 0.90 0.39 3.55
C VAL A 205 1.91 0.92 4.57
N MET A 206 2.54 0.02 5.32
CA MET A 206 3.50 0.36 6.37
C MET A 206 4.58 -0.73 6.48
N ASP A 207 5.61 -0.48 7.29
CA ASP A 207 6.66 -1.47 7.57
C ASP A 207 6.21 -2.53 8.58
N SER A 208 6.92 -3.66 8.65
CA SER A 208 6.55 -4.81 9.48
C SER A 208 6.40 -4.46 10.97
N LEU A 209 7.27 -3.60 11.51
CA LEU A 209 7.17 -3.16 12.90
C LEU A 209 5.91 -2.32 13.12
N ALA A 210 5.64 -1.36 12.22
CA ALA A 210 4.39 -0.60 12.27
C ALA A 210 3.15 -1.50 12.20
N VAL A 211 3.17 -2.54 11.36
CA VAL A 211 2.09 -3.53 11.31
C VAL A 211 1.92 -4.25 12.65
N SER A 212 3.01 -4.71 13.25
CA SER A 212 2.97 -5.37 14.56
C SER A 212 2.41 -4.47 15.66
N MET A 213 2.83 -3.20 15.68
CA MET A 213 2.32 -2.20 16.63
C MET A 213 0.82 -1.94 16.42
N LEU A 214 0.40 -1.81 15.16
CA LEU A 214 -1.00 -1.63 14.80
C LEU A 214 -1.85 -2.81 15.28
N MET A 215 -1.36 -4.04 15.09
CA MET A 215 -2.04 -5.26 15.54
C MET A 215 -2.22 -5.27 17.04
N ASN A 216 -1.19 -4.95 17.81
CA ASN A 216 -1.30 -4.86 19.27
C ASN A 216 -2.35 -3.82 19.70
N ILE A 217 -2.39 -2.67 19.02
CA ILE A 217 -3.37 -1.61 19.28
C ILE A 217 -4.80 -2.09 18.99
N VAL A 218 -5.02 -2.73 17.84
CA VAL A 218 -6.36 -3.19 17.42
C VAL A 218 -6.83 -4.36 18.29
N SER A 219 -5.92 -5.27 18.68
CA SER A 219 -6.23 -6.37 19.59
C SER A 219 -6.45 -5.92 21.05
N GLY A 220 -6.21 -4.65 21.38
CA GLY A 220 -6.30 -4.15 22.76
C GLY A 220 -5.22 -4.71 23.68
N ALA A 221 -4.14 -5.27 23.12
CA ALA A 221 -3.03 -5.78 23.90
C ALA A 221 -2.22 -4.59 24.47
N GLU A 222 -2.25 -4.41 25.78
CA GLU A 222 -1.39 -3.45 26.48
C GLU A 222 0.06 -3.92 26.40
N THR A 223 0.76 -3.50 25.34
CA THR A 223 2.18 -3.77 25.17
C THR A 223 2.97 -2.53 25.57
N LYS A 224 3.71 -2.65 26.68
CA LYS A 224 4.82 -1.76 26.94
C LYS A 224 5.97 -2.19 26.05
N TYR A 225 6.46 -1.28 25.22
CA TYR A 225 7.61 -1.53 24.34
C TYR A 225 8.92 -1.44 25.11
N ASP A 226 9.09 -2.29 26.13
CA ASP A 226 10.25 -2.32 27.03
C ASP A 226 11.45 -3.07 26.42
N GLN A 227 11.21 -3.82 25.33
CA GLN A 227 12.26 -4.53 24.60
C GLN A 227 13.06 -3.59 23.70
N SER A 228 14.28 -4.01 23.35
CA SER A 228 15.08 -3.26 22.36
C SER A 228 14.37 -3.20 21.01
N GLU A 229 14.34 -2.02 20.39
CA GLU A 229 13.72 -1.81 19.08
C GLU A 229 14.22 -2.80 18.02
N LYS A 230 15.52 -3.11 18.03
CA LYS A 230 16.13 -4.06 17.10
C LYS A 230 15.56 -5.48 17.22
N GLN A 231 15.21 -5.90 18.44
CA GLN A 231 14.58 -7.19 18.67
C GLN A 231 13.14 -7.19 18.15
N LEU A 232 12.37 -6.14 18.47
CA LEU A 232 11.00 -5.99 17.99
C LEU A 232 10.92 -5.98 16.46
N ARG A 233 11.84 -5.27 15.78
CA ARG A 233 11.92 -5.28 14.30
C ARG A 233 12.16 -6.68 13.77
N LYS A 234 13.08 -7.43 14.36
CA LYS A 234 13.39 -8.80 13.93
C LYS A 234 12.20 -9.74 14.12
N GLU A 235 11.51 -9.64 15.26
CA GLU A 235 10.30 -10.43 15.54
C GLU A 235 9.17 -10.06 14.56
N ALA A 236 8.99 -8.76 14.29
CA ALA A 236 8.01 -8.27 13.35
C ALA A 236 8.30 -8.69 11.90
N GLU A 237 9.57 -8.69 11.46
CA GLU A 237 9.97 -9.18 10.12
C GLU A 237 9.71 -10.68 9.95
N ILE A 238 9.83 -11.46 11.02
CA ILE A 238 9.50 -12.90 11.01
C ILE A 238 7.99 -13.10 10.96
N ALA A 239 7.22 -12.36 11.76
CA ALA A 239 5.77 -12.47 11.81
C ALA A 239 5.09 -11.89 10.55
N PHE A 240 5.65 -10.83 10.00
CA PHE A 240 5.15 -10.06 8.87
C PHE A 240 6.25 -9.94 7.81
N PRO A 241 6.54 -11.02 7.06
CA PRO A 241 7.47 -10.96 5.95
C PRO A 241 6.98 -9.94 4.90
N ALA A 242 7.86 -9.55 3.97
CA ALA A 242 7.55 -8.57 2.91
C ALA A 242 6.34 -8.94 2.02
N THR A 243 5.83 -10.16 2.16
CA THR A 243 4.68 -10.73 1.42
C THR A 243 3.41 -10.80 2.28
N SER A 244 3.47 -10.37 3.54
CA SER A 244 2.34 -10.45 4.46
C SER A 244 1.36 -9.30 4.23
N SER A 245 0.09 -9.63 4.37
CA SER A 245 -0.98 -8.64 4.44
C SER A 245 -1.99 -9.14 5.47
N ILE A 246 -2.58 -8.20 6.20
CA ILE A 246 -3.51 -8.50 7.30
C ILE A 246 -4.88 -8.02 6.90
N ILE A 247 -5.95 -8.69 7.37
CA ILE A 247 -7.32 -8.20 7.23
C ILE A 247 -7.92 -7.85 8.57
N PHE A 248 -8.49 -6.66 8.64
CA PHE A 248 -9.35 -6.26 9.72
C PHE A 248 -10.78 -6.29 9.20
N ALA A 249 -11.60 -7.23 9.66
CA ALA A 249 -13.04 -7.16 9.48
C ALA A 249 -13.65 -6.65 10.80
N PRO A 250 -14.65 -5.79 10.75
CA PRO A 250 -15.15 -5.10 11.94
C PRO A 250 -15.89 -5.95 12.96
N ASN A 251 -16.37 -7.13 12.56
CA ASN A 251 -17.20 -7.99 13.41
C ASN A 251 -16.62 -9.39 13.60
N ASP A 252 -15.47 -9.68 12.99
CA ASP A 252 -14.81 -10.98 13.11
C ASP A 252 -13.42 -10.82 13.75
N SER A 253 -13.06 -11.78 14.59
CA SER A 253 -11.74 -11.88 15.19
C SER A 253 -10.63 -11.71 14.15
N VAL A 254 -9.61 -10.92 14.48
CA VAL A 254 -8.42 -10.67 13.65
C VAL A 254 -7.86 -11.98 13.11
N SER A 255 -7.79 -12.12 11.79
CA SER A 255 -7.23 -13.29 11.12
C SER A 255 -5.99 -12.89 10.33
N THR A 256 -4.83 -13.42 10.74
CA THR A 256 -3.57 -13.27 10.00
C THR A 256 -3.49 -14.36 8.94
N GLN A 257 -3.32 -14.00 7.67
CA GLN A 257 -3.04 -14.95 6.59
C GLN A 257 -1.65 -14.70 6.03
N LEU A 258 -0.80 -15.73 6.06
CA LEU A 258 0.48 -15.73 5.36
C LEU A 258 0.21 -16.20 3.92
N PHE A 259 0.69 -15.48 2.90
CA PHE A 259 0.73 -16.02 1.56
C PHE A 259 1.91 -16.99 1.46
N ASP A 260 1.63 -18.29 1.60
CA ASP A 260 2.55 -19.33 1.19
C ASP A 260 2.57 -19.36 -0.34
N ILE A 261 3.59 -18.75 -0.93
CA ILE A 261 3.87 -18.88 -2.36
C ILE A 261 4.61 -20.21 -2.54
N PRO A 262 4.07 -21.15 -3.35
CA PRO A 262 4.70 -22.44 -3.58
C PRO A 262 6.05 -22.33 -4.30
#